data_AF-A0A9K3IY72-F1
#
_entry.id   AF-A0A9K3IY72-F1
#
_cell.length_a   1.000
_cell.length_b   1.000
_cell.length_c   1.000
_cell.angle_alpha   90.00
_cell.angle_beta   90.00
_cell.angle_gamma   90.00
#
_symmetry.space_group_name_H-M   'P 1'
#
loop_
_entity.id
_entity.type
_entity.pdbx_description
1 polymer ?
#
loop_
_entity_poly.entity_id
_entity_poly.type
_entity_poly.pdbx_seq_one_letter_code
_entity_poly.pdbx_strand_id
1 'polypeptide(L)'
;MVWNFCELNKRAINGKCKKTYSSRILFVAAETGNTIFIVELIRLYPDLIWKVNDHNQSIFHIVVKHRRKGICNFLYEIGSMKDLITPLRDENDNNMLHLVGKSAKQKRLQDVCIWSCFTNATETIIEVEAMIPPTYRERKNKDGLTPHELSTEEHKDLVLQGEKWMKGTTIHCMVVAALIATIVFAAAFTAPQMTGIPIFHSEANFKVFVVADAISLSASAASILMFLSILTSRYAERDFLQSFRF
;
A
#
# COMPACT_ATOMS: atom_id res chain seq x y z
N MET A 1 -11.10 44.70 -50.33
CA MET A 1 -11.90 43.46 -50.50
C MET A 1 -11.84 42.69 -49.19
N VAL A 2 -12.61 43.14 -48.19
CA VAL A 2 -12.57 42.60 -46.82
C VAL A 2 -13.98 42.16 -46.48
N TRP A 3 -14.28 40.90 -46.80
CA TRP A 3 -15.55 40.28 -46.43
C TRP A 3 -15.44 39.68 -45.04
N ASN A 4 -16.38 40.09 -44.18
CA ASN A 4 -16.52 39.73 -42.78
C ASN A 4 -16.60 38.21 -42.55
N PHE A 5 -15.58 37.66 -41.91
CA PHE A 5 -15.54 36.29 -41.39
C PHE A 5 -16.48 36.08 -40.17
N CYS A 6 -17.13 37.14 -39.68
CA CYS A 6 -17.91 37.14 -38.44
C CYS A 6 -19.38 36.68 -38.63
N GLU A 7 -19.94 36.69 -39.85
CA GLU A 7 -21.34 36.29 -40.08
C GLU A 7 -21.55 34.79 -40.37
N LEU A 8 -20.51 34.08 -40.81
CA LEU A 8 -20.63 32.63 -41.10
C LEU A 8 -20.67 31.76 -39.84
N ASN A 9 -20.20 32.28 -38.70
CA ASN A 9 -20.20 31.53 -37.44
C ASN A 9 -21.56 31.55 -36.69
N LYS A 10 -22.52 32.39 -37.11
CA LYS A 10 -23.87 32.43 -36.47
C LYS A 10 -24.85 31.40 -37.02
N ARG A 11 -24.61 30.80 -38.19
CA ARG A 11 -25.52 29.81 -38.79
C ARG A 11 -25.17 28.34 -38.52
N ALA A 12 -23.97 28.04 -37.99
CA ALA A 12 -23.59 26.69 -37.58
C ALA A 12 -24.07 26.30 -36.16
N ILE A 13 -24.84 27.17 -35.49
CA ILE A 13 -25.37 26.94 -34.13
C ILE A 13 -26.72 26.18 -34.18
N ASN A 14 -27.28 25.91 -35.36
CA ASN A 14 -28.53 25.15 -35.50
C ASN A 14 -28.29 23.78 -36.15
N GLY A 15 -28.22 22.74 -35.32
CA GLY A 15 -28.52 21.38 -35.76
C GLY A 15 -27.46 20.32 -35.46
N LYS A 16 -27.37 19.88 -34.19
CA LYS A 16 -27.41 18.47 -33.78
C LYS A 16 -27.25 18.38 -32.27
N CYS A 17 -28.28 17.86 -31.63
CA CYS A 17 -28.35 17.53 -30.21
C CYS A 17 -27.15 16.65 -29.81
N LYS A 18 -26.18 17.18 -29.06
CA LYS A 18 -25.11 16.38 -28.43
C LYS A 18 -25.77 15.43 -27.44
N LYS A 19 -25.84 14.14 -27.77
CA LYS A 19 -26.37 13.10 -26.87
C LYS A 19 -25.54 13.05 -25.58
N THR A 20 -26.13 13.55 -24.50
CA THR A 20 -25.58 13.64 -23.15
C THR A 20 -25.72 12.30 -22.42
N TYR A 21 -24.81 11.35 -22.66
CA TYR A 21 -24.70 10.12 -21.84
C TYR A 21 -23.25 9.65 -21.57
N SER A 22 -22.24 10.33 -22.13
CA SER A 22 -20.84 9.86 -22.10
C SER A 22 -20.14 9.96 -20.75
N SER A 23 -20.51 10.91 -19.88
CA SER A 23 -19.84 11.09 -18.58
C SER A 23 -20.09 9.92 -17.64
N ARG A 24 -21.32 9.40 -17.61
CA ARG A 24 -21.69 8.30 -16.72
C ARG A 24 -20.97 7.00 -17.07
N ILE A 25 -20.78 6.71 -18.36
CA ILE A 25 -20.01 5.54 -18.82
C ILE A 25 -18.54 5.67 -18.41
N LEU A 26 -17.96 6.86 -18.54
CA LEU A 26 -16.59 7.15 -18.12
C LEU A 26 -16.39 6.89 -16.61
N PHE A 27 -17.29 7.42 -15.75
CA PHE A 27 -17.19 7.19 -14.30
C PHE A 27 -17.41 5.72 -13.91
N VAL A 28 -18.35 5.03 -14.56
CA VAL A 28 -18.55 3.58 -14.34
C VAL A 28 -17.31 2.79 -14.74
N ALA A 29 -16.62 3.17 -15.83
CA ALA A 29 -15.36 2.54 -16.22
C ALA A 29 -14.27 2.75 -15.15
N ALA A 30 -14.22 3.91 -14.48
CA ALA A 30 -13.29 4.13 -13.37
C ALA A 30 -13.63 3.35 -12.11
N GLU A 31 -14.92 3.27 -11.75
CA GLU A 31 -15.38 2.49 -10.60
C GLU A 31 -15.08 1.00 -10.77
N THR A 32 -15.20 0.50 -12.01
CA THR A 32 -14.87 -0.89 -12.37
C THR A 32 -13.38 -1.14 -12.56
N GLY A 33 -12.56 -0.08 -12.61
CA GLY A 33 -11.11 -0.17 -12.76
C GLY A 33 -10.63 -0.45 -14.19
N ASN A 34 -11.45 -0.19 -15.21
CA ASN A 34 -11.07 -0.32 -16.61
C ASN A 34 -10.24 0.89 -17.06
N THR A 35 -9.00 1.01 -16.55
CA THR A 35 -8.12 2.15 -16.81
C THR A 35 -7.67 2.24 -18.27
N ILE A 36 -7.58 1.11 -18.98
CA ILE A 36 -7.21 1.06 -20.40
C ILE A 36 -8.25 1.81 -21.24
N PHE A 37 -9.55 1.51 -21.03
CA PHE A 37 -10.62 2.20 -21.73
C PHE A 37 -10.62 3.71 -21.46
N ILE A 38 -10.36 4.10 -20.20
CA ILE A 38 -10.30 5.51 -19.80
C ILE A 38 -9.15 6.22 -20.50
N VAL A 39 -7.97 5.62 -20.53
CA VAL A 39 -6.79 6.19 -21.22
C VAL A 39 -7.08 6.42 -22.69
N GLU A 40 -7.60 5.41 -23.39
CA GLU A 40 -7.93 5.53 -24.81
C GLU A 40 -8.99 6.61 -25.06
N LEU A 41 -10.00 6.69 -24.18
CA LEU A 41 -11.04 7.71 -24.31
C LEU A 41 -10.52 9.13 -24.05
N ILE A 42 -9.63 9.31 -23.07
CA ILE A 42 -9.00 10.61 -22.78
C ILE A 42 -8.05 11.02 -23.90
N ARG A 43 -7.35 10.07 -24.54
CA ARG A 43 -6.51 10.33 -25.73
C ARG A 43 -7.34 10.86 -26.90
N LEU A 44 -8.53 10.30 -27.11
CA LEU A 44 -9.46 10.73 -28.18
C LEU A 44 -10.17 12.06 -27.83
N TYR A 45 -10.51 12.26 -26.56
CA TYR A 45 -11.27 13.41 -26.07
C TYR A 45 -10.65 13.98 -24.78
N PRO A 46 -9.58 14.81 -24.90
CA PRO A 46 -8.85 15.32 -23.73
C PRO A 46 -9.70 16.21 -22.81
N ASP A 47 -10.79 16.80 -23.32
CA ASP A 47 -11.72 17.62 -22.56
C ASP A 47 -12.47 16.83 -21.46
N LEU A 48 -12.52 15.49 -21.58
CA LEU A 48 -13.11 14.62 -20.58
C LEU A 48 -12.35 14.63 -19.25
N ILE A 49 -11.09 15.05 -19.24
CA ILE A 49 -10.27 15.14 -18.02
C ILE A 49 -10.87 16.09 -16.97
N TRP A 50 -11.61 17.11 -17.45
CA TRP A 50 -12.27 18.13 -16.63
C TRP A 50 -13.69 17.76 -16.22
N LYS A 51 -14.21 16.63 -16.69
CA LYS A 51 -15.55 16.17 -16.29
C LYS A 51 -15.52 15.72 -14.84
N VAL A 52 -16.53 16.16 -14.10
CA VAL A 52 -16.81 15.76 -12.73
C VAL A 52 -18.15 15.03 -12.66
N ASN A 53 -18.30 14.14 -11.69
CA ASN A 53 -19.56 13.48 -11.37
C ASN A 53 -20.44 14.39 -10.49
N ASP A 54 -21.58 13.87 -10.03
CA ASP A 54 -22.55 14.59 -9.21
C ASP A 54 -22.01 14.98 -7.81
N HIS A 55 -20.87 14.42 -7.39
CA HIS A 55 -20.16 14.72 -6.15
C HIS A 55 -18.94 15.63 -6.40
N ASN A 56 -18.91 16.31 -7.56
CA ASN A 56 -17.80 17.14 -8.00
C ASN A 56 -16.44 16.40 -8.07
N GLN A 57 -16.47 15.08 -8.27
CA GLN A 57 -15.29 14.24 -8.35
C GLN A 57 -14.91 14.01 -9.81
N SER A 58 -13.68 14.37 -10.16
CA SER A 58 -13.12 14.03 -11.48
C SER A 58 -12.85 12.53 -11.60
N ILE A 59 -12.58 12.07 -12.82
CA ILE A 59 -12.25 10.67 -13.08
C ILE A 59 -11.06 10.18 -12.23
N PHE A 60 -10.14 11.08 -11.91
CA PHE A 60 -8.97 10.83 -11.06
C PHE A 60 -9.36 10.47 -9.64
N HIS A 61 -10.30 11.21 -9.06
CA HIS A 61 -10.80 10.94 -7.72
C HIS A 61 -11.41 9.53 -7.65
N ILE A 62 -12.16 9.15 -8.68
CA ILE A 62 -12.80 7.83 -8.75
C ILE A 62 -11.76 6.73 -8.91
N VAL A 63 -10.81 6.87 -9.84
CA VAL A 63 -9.74 5.88 -10.06
C VAL A 63 -8.92 5.66 -8.79
N VAL A 64 -8.56 6.75 -8.08
CA VAL A 64 -7.80 6.69 -6.82
C VAL A 64 -8.61 6.03 -5.70
N LYS A 65 -9.89 6.36 -5.59
CA LYS A 65 -10.78 5.77 -4.58
C LYS A 65 -11.04 4.28 -4.81
N HIS A 66 -11.04 3.81 -6.07
CA HIS A 66 -11.54 2.49 -6.40
C HIS A 66 -10.52 1.36 -6.61
N ARG A 67 -9.21 1.54 -6.89
CA ARG A 67 -8.29 0.35 -6.90
C ARG A 67 -6.76 0.53 -6.92
N ARG A 68 -6.13 -0.51 -6.31
CA ARG A 68 -4.73 -0.74 -5.86
C ARG A 68 -3.62 -1.03 -6.89
N LYS A 69 -3.89 -1.29 -8.18
CA LYS A 69 -2.81 -1.71 -9.13
C LYS A 69 -2.83 -0.99 -10.48
N GLY A 70 -3.79 -0.09 -10.66
CA GLY A 70 -4.03 0.60 -11.93
C GLY A 70 -3.67 2.08 -11.90
N ILE A 71 -3.56 2.72 -10.73
CA ILE A 71 -3.28 4.17 -10.62
C ILE A 71 -1.94 4.49 -11.26
N CYS A 72 -0.92 3.68 -10.96
CA CYS A 72 0.43 3.85 -11.48
C CYS A 72 0.49 3.62 -12.99
N ASN A 73 -0.08 2.52 -13.49
CA ASN A 73 -0.20 2.29 -14.93
C ASN A 73 -1.03 3.37 -15.62
N PHE A 74 -2.10 3.83 -14.99
CA PHE A 74 -2.95 4.89 -15.51
C PHE A 74 -2.19 6.22 -15.60
N LEU A 75 -1.48 6.63 -14.54
CA LEU A 75 -0.63 7.82 -14.53
C LEU A 75 0.52 7.73 -15.54
N TYR A 76 1.09 6.53 -15.71
CA TYR A 76 2.10 6.27 -16.72
C TYR A 76 1.54 6.41 -18.14
N GLU A 77 0.42 5.75 -18.43
CA GLU A 77 -0.22 5.73 -19.75
C GLU A 77 -0.82 7.08 -20.18
N ILE A 78 -1.23 7.91 -19.21
CA ILE A 78 -1.71 9.28 -19.47
C ILE A 78 -0.55 10.23 -19.79
N GLY A 79 0.69 9.86 -19.47
CA GLY A 79 1.91 10.56 -19.85
C GLY A 79 1.91 12.02 -19.40
N SER A 80 2.07 12.94 -20.35
CA SER A 80 2.16 14.40 -20.11
C SER A 80 0.88 15.01 -19.54
N MET A 81 -0.27 14.36 -19.70
CA MET A 81 -1.52 14.85 -19.11
C MET A 81 -1.54 14.75 -17.58
N LYS A 82 -0.59 14.02 -16.96
CA LYS A 82 -0.45 13.92 -15.49
C LYS A 82 -0.30 15.30 -14.82
N ASP A 83 0.29 16.26 -15.52
CA ASP A 83 0.51 17.61 -14.98
C ASP A 83 -0.81 18.40 -14.88
N LEU A 84 -1.84 17.99 -15.61
CA LEU A 84 -3.21 18.52 -15.49
C LEU A 84 -3.98 17.89 -14.34
N ILE A 85 -3.51 16.73 -13.86
CA ILE A 85 -4.20 15.86 -12.92
C ILE A 85 -3.69 16.06 -11.50
N THR A 86 -2.36 16.12 -11.36
CA THR A 86 -1.68 16.31 -10.08
C THR A 86 -2.13 17.56 -9.31
N PRO A 87 -2.54 18.68 -9.94
CA PRO A 87 -3.07 19.83 -9.22
C PRO A 87 -4.55 19.72 -8.82
N LEU A 88 -5.27 18.71 -9.32
CA LEU A 88 -6.69 18.53 -9.04
C LEU A 88 -6.92 18.20 -7.56
N ARG A 89 -8.06 18.67 -7.06
CA ARG A 89 -8.45 18.53 -5.67
C ARG A 89 -9.93 18.17 -5.55
N ASP A 90 -10.26 17.50 -4.46
CA ASP A 90 -11.66 17.24 -4.11
C ASP A 90 -12.28 18.45 -3.41
N GLU A 91 -13.54 18.32 -3.03
CA GLU A 91 -14.29 19.35 -2.31
C GLU A 91 -13.66 19.71 -0.95
N ASN A 92 -12.82 18.85 -0.38
CA ASN A 92 -12.14 19.03 0.90
C ASN A 92 -10.68 19.50 0.73
N ASP A 93 -10.32 19.96 -0.47
CA ASP A 93 -8.97 20.37 -0.84
C ASP A 93 -7.92 19.23 -0.77
N ASN A 94 -8.38 17.97 -0.73
CA ASN A 94 -7.52 16.80 -0.76
C ASN A 94 -6.95 16.60 -2.15
N ASN A 95 -5.63 16.48 -2.25
CA ASN A 95 -4.95 16.03 -3.46
C ASN A 95 -4.98 14.50 -3.56
N MET A 96 -4.43 13.97 -4.66
CA MET A 96 -4.32 12.53 -4.90
C MET A 96 -3.73 11.73 -3.73
N LEU A 97 -2.69 12.25 -3.07
CA LEU A 97 -2.01 11.54 -1.98
C LEU A 97 -2.89 11.42 -0.72
N HIS A 98 -3.65 12.47 -0.39
CA HIS A 98 -4.65 12.42 0.70
C HIS A 98 -5.73 11.37 0.42
N LEU A 99 -6.22 11.31 -0.84
CA LEU A 99 -7.27 10.39 -1.24
C LEU A 99 -6.81 8.93 -1.17
N VAL A 100 -5.56 8.65 -1.55
CA VAL A 100 -4.96 7.32 -1.37
C VAL A 100 -4.92 6.93 0.10
N GLY A 101 -4.44 7.84 0.97
CA GLY A 101 -4.39 7.63 2.42
C GLY A 101 -5.77 7.34 3.02
N LYS A 102 -6.82 8.04 2.58
CA LYS A 102 -8.19 7.86 3.08
C LYS A 102 -8.86 6.58 2.59
N SER A 103 -8.61 6.17 1.35
CA SER A 103 -9.32 5.06 0.69
C SER A 103 -9.02 3.69 1.31
N ALA A 104 -7.89 3.55 2.00
CA ALA A 104 -7.51 2.31 2.66
C ALA A 104 -8.45 1.89 3.82
N LYS A 105 -9.09 2.86 4.49
CA LYS A 105 -10.07 2.60 5.57
C LYS A 105 -11.37 1.98 5.05
N GLN A 106 -11.78 2.32 3.82
CA GLN A 106 -13.07 1.88 3.26
C GLN A 106 -13.09 0.37 2.96
N LYS A 107 -11.92 -0.27 2.89
CA LYS A 107 -11.77 -1.72 2.66
C LYS A 107 -11.76 -2.58 3.93
N ARG A 108 -11.94 -1.98 5.12
CA ARG A 108 -12.05 -2.70 6.41
C ARG A 108 -13.27 -3.64 6.50
N LEU A 109 -14.16 -3.64 5.51
CA LEU A 109 -15.39 -4.45 5.49
C LEU A 109 -15.23 -5.83 4.84
N GLN A 110 -14.03 -6.23 4.38
CA GLN A 110 -13.81 -7.58 3.86
C GLN A 110 -12.62 -8.25 4.57
N ASP A 111 -12.84 -9.48 5.02
CA ASP A 111 -12.01 -10.33 5.90
C ASP A 111 -10.58 -10.60 5.40
N VAL A 112 -9.76 -9.55 5.26
CA VAL A 112 -8.37 -9.65 4.80
C VAL A 112 -7.43 -9.54 5.99
N CYS A 113 -6.42 -10.41 6.02
CA CYS A 113 -5.31 -10.38 6.96
C CYS A 113 -4.76 -8.94 7.12
N ILE A 114 -4.70 -8.45 8.37
CA ILE A 114 -4.30 -7.08 8.73
C ILE A 114 -2.94 -6.72 8.11
N TRP A 115 -2.00 -7.66 8.11
CA TRP A 115 -0.68 -7.49 7.50
C TRP A 115 -0.76 -7.19 6.00
N SER A 116 -1.55 -7.97 5.25
CA SER A 116 -1.77 -7.74 3.81
C SER A 116 -2.45 -6.39 3.54
N CYS A 117 -3.39 -5.98 4.38
CA CYS A 117 -4.02 -4.67 4.24
C CYS A 117 -3.03 -3.52 4.46
N PHE A 118 -2.18 -3.63 5.47
CA PHE A 118 -1.15 -2.64 5.77
C PHE A 118 -0.12 -2.52 4.64
N THR A 119 0.48 -3.64 4.22
CA THR A 119 1.53 -3.62 3.17
C THR A 119 1.02 -3.05 1.85
N ASN A 120 -0.18 -3.47 1.42
CA ASN A 120 -0.77 -2.94 0.19
C ASN A 120 -1.09 -1.44 0.28
N ALA A 121 -1.51 -0.94 1.45
CA ALA A 121 -1.79 0.48 1.62
C ALA A 121 -0.48 1.30 1.56
N THR A 122 0.58 0.83 2.22
CA THR A 122 1.89 1.49 2.19
C THR A 122 2.52 1.47 0.80
N GLU A 123 2.44 0.35 0.08
CA GLU A 123 2.96 0.26 -1.30
C GLU A 123 2.27 1.26 -2.23
N THR A 124 0.93 1.35 -2.16
CA THR A 124 0.17 2.29 -3.00
C THR A 124 0.54 3.74 -2.70
N ILE A 125 0.76 4.10 -1.43
CA ILE A 125 1.17 5.44 -1.03
C ILE A 125 2.55 5.78 -1.61
N ILE A 126 3.52 4.87 -1.43
CA ILE A 126 4.90 5.06 -1.91
C ILE A 126 4.94 5.22 -3.43
N GLU A 127 4.20 4.37 -4.16
CA GLU A 127 4.16 4.43 -5.62
C GLU A 127 3.56 5.75 -6.13
N VAL A 128 2.45 6.19 -5.54
CA VAL A 128 1.80 7.45 -5.93
C VAL A 128 2.63 8.66 -5.52
N GLU A 129 3.28 8.61 -4.35
CA GLU A 129 4.19 9.65 -3.89
C GLU A 129 5.36 9.86 -4.86
N ALA A 130 5.93 8.77 -5.38
CA ALA A 130 7.01 8.83 -6.37
C ALA A 130 6.60 9.51 -7.69
N MET A 131 5.32 9.46 -8.05
CA MET A 131 4.79 10.06 -9.28
C MET A 131 4.36 11.52 -9.13
N ILE A 132 4.18 11.99 -7.89
CA ILE A 132 3.71 13.34 -7.58
C ILE A 132 4.90 14.26 -7.27
N PRO A 133 4.96 15.48 -7.85
CA PRO A 133 5.99 16.47 -7.53
C PRO A 133 6.06 16.80 -6.03
N PRO A 134 7.26 17.07 -5.47
CA PRO A 134 7.44 17.33 -4.04
C PRO A 134 6.55 18.44 -3.48
N THR A 135 6.30 19.49 -4.26
CA THR A 135 5.46 20.64 -3.89
C THR A 135 4.04 20.26 -3.47
N TYR A 136 3.50 19.15 -4.00
CA TYR A 136 2.16 18.68 -3.65
C TYR A 136 2.15 17.69 -2.47
N ARG A 137 3.31 17.15 -2.07
CA ARG A 137 3.41 16.17 -0.98
C ARG A 137 3.19 16.80 0.40
N GLU A 138 3.57 18.08 0.56
CA GLU A 138 3.43 18.82 1.82
C GLU A 138 2.21 19.73 1.86
N ARG A 139 1.41 19.75 0.78
CA ARG A 139 0.25 20.63 0.68
C ARG A 139 -0.82 20.17 1.66
N LYS A 140 -1.38 21.11 2.41
CA LYS A 140 -2.42 20.84 3.41
C LYS A 140 -3.82 20.82 2.79
N ASN A 141 -4.70 19.98 3.31
CA ASN A 141 -6.13 19.98 3.00
C ASN A 141 -6.91 21.04 3.82
N LYS A 142 -8.24 21.07 3.71
CA LYS A 142 -9.09 22.00 4.50
C LYS A 142 -8.95 21.84 6.01
N ASP A 143 -8.61 20.65 6.48
CA ASP A 143 -8.40 20.35 7.90
C ASP A 143 -6.99 20.78 8.37
N GLY A 144 -6.16 21.35 7.48
CA GLY A 144 -4.79 21.75 7.79
C GLY A 144 -3.81 20.58 7.87
N LEU A 145 -4.21 19.39 7.43
CA LEU A 145 -3.41 18.16 7.45
C LEU A 145 -2.70 17.96 6.12
N THR A 146 -1.46 17.50 6.19
CA THR A 146 -0.72 16.97 5.03
C THR A 146 -1.22 15.55 4.69
N PRO A 147 -0.91 15.03 3.49
CA PRO A 147 -1.24 13.65 3.12
C PRO A 147 -0.68 12.61 4.10
N HIS A 148 0.54 12.83 4.60
CA HIS A 148 1.19 11.93 5.55
C HIS A 148 0.51 11.95 6.92
N GLU A 149 0.18 13.13 7.44
CA GLU A 149 -0.56 13.29 8.70
C GLU A 149 -1.96 12.66 8.59
N LEU A 150 -2.69 12.92 7.51
CA LEU A 150 -4.01 12.33 7.26
C LEU A 150 -3.92 10.80 7.17
N SER A 151 -2.94 10.28 6.44
CA SER A 151 -2.72 8.83 6.32
C SER A 151 -2.41 8.20 7.68
N THR A 152 -1.56 8.85 8.48
CA THR A 152 -1.23 8.37 9.82
C THR A 152 -2.46 8.30 10.72
N GLU A 153 -3.32 9.32 10.68
CA GLU A 153 -4.54 9.37 11.48
C GLU A 153 -5.56 8.32 11.02
N GLU A 154 -5.77 8.17 9.71
CA GLU A 154 -6.72 7.20 9.15
C GLU A 154 -6.30 5.73 9.36
N HIS A 155 -4.99 5.47 9.44
CA HIS A 155 -4.43 4.12 9.61
C HIS A 155 -4.03 3.78 11.05
N LYS A 156 -4.20 4.68 12.01
CA LYS A 156 -3.79 4.50 13.40
C LYS A 156 -4.29 3.19 14.01
N ASP A 157 -5.57 2.88 13.83
CA ASP A 157 -6.15 1.62 14.33
C ASP A 157 -5.53 0.38 13.67
N LEU A 158 -5.22 0.45 12.38
CA LEU A 158 -4.64 -0.65 11.62
C LEU A 158 -3.19 -0.89 12.06
N VAL A 159 -2.44 0.18 12.31
CA VAL A 159 -1.09 0.10 12.89
C VAL A 159 -1.16 -0.53 14.28
N LEU A 160 -2.09 -0.09 15.14
CA LEU A 160 -2.26 -0.65 16.48
C LEU A 160 -2.68 -2.14 16.46
N GLN A 161 -3.61 -2.50 15.58
CA GLN A 161 -4.05 -3.90 15.42
C GLN A 161 -2.94 -4.77 14.82
N GLY A 162 -2.25 -4.28 13.80
CA GLY A 162 -1.11 -4.96 13.17
C GLY A 162 0.03 -5.16 14.15
N GLU A 163 0.29 -4.17 15.00
CA GLU A 163 1.30 -4.28 16.05
C GLU A 163 0.93 -5.32 17.11
N LYS A 164 -0.33 -5.34 17.58
CA LYS A 164 -0.81 -6.38 18.50
C LYS A 164 -0.70 -7.77 17.89
N TRP A 165 -1.14 -7.93 16.64
CA TRP A 165 -1.08 -9.19 15.93
C TRP A 165 0.37 -9.67 15.73
N MET A 166 1.27 -8.76 15.36
CA MET A 166 2.69 -9.07 15.19
C MET A 166 3.33 -9.45 16.53
N LYS A 167 3.06 -8.73 17.62
CA LYS A 167 3.59 -9.04 18.95
C LYS A 167 3.16 -10.43 19.42
N GLY A 168 1.87 -10.76 19.28
CA GLY A 168 1.35 -12.08 19.61
C GLY A 168 2.06 -13.18 18.81
N THR A 169 2.13 -13.00 17.49
CA THR A 169 2.77 -13.97 16.59
C THR A 169 4.26 -14.15 16.89
N THR A 170 5.01 -13.05 17.05
CA THR A 170 6.44 -13.06 17.35
C THR A 170 6.75 -13.76 18.68
N ILE A 171 5.95 -13.54 19.73
CA ILE A 171 6.13 -14.22 21.01
C ILE A 171 5.90 -15.73 20.86
N HIS A 172 4.83 -16.14 20.18
CA HIS A 172 4.57 -17.57 19.94
C HIS A 172 5.69 -18.23 19.14
N CYS A 173 6.18 -17.59 18.07
CA CYS A 173 7.28 -18.11 17.26
C CYS A 173 8.61 -18.15 18.04
N MET A 174 8.89 -17.17 18.89
CA MET A 174 10.05 -17.16 19.76
C MET A 174 10.01 -18.31 20.77
N VAL A 175 8.85 -18.61 21.36
CA VAL A 175 8.66 -19.76 22.27
C VAL A 175 8.89 -21.07 21.54
N VAL A 176 8.35 -21.24 20.32
CA VAL A 176 8.58 -22.44 19.51
C VAL A 176 10.06 -22.61 19.15
N ALA A 177 10.76 -21.53 18.76
CA ALA A 177 12.18 -21.57 18.49
C ALA A 177 12.99 -21.95 19.75
N ALA A 178 12.69 -21.34 20.91
CA ALA A 178 13.34 -21.67 22.18
C ALA A 178 13.12 -23.14 22.58
N LEU A 179 11.92 -23.69 22.34
CA LEU A 179 11.63 -25.10 22.58
C LEU A 179 12.48 -26.00 21.67
N ILE A 180 12.57 -25.70 20.37
CA ILE A 180 13.42 -26.44 19.43
C ILE A 180 14.88 -26.38 19.85
N ALA A 181 15.40 -25.19 20.20
CA ALA A 181 16.77 -25.03 20.68
C ALA A 181 17.04 -25.89 21.92
N THR A 182 16.08 -25.95 22.86
CA THR A 182 16.19 -26.74 24.08
C THR A 182 16.23 -28.24 23.78
N ILE A 183 15.36 -28.73 22.89
CA ILE A 183 15.30 -30.14 22.49
C ILE A 183 16.59 -30.56 21.79
N VAL A 184 17.08 -29.76 20.85
CA VAL A 184 18.29 -30.03 20.08
C VAL A 184 19.52 -29.96 20.98
N PHE A 185 19.62 -28.95 21.85
CA PHE A 185 20.68 -28.88 22.87
C PHE A 185 20.69 -30.12 23.77
N ALA A 186 19.53 -30.57 24.28
CA ALA A 186 19.46 -31.78 25.09
C ALA A 186 19.86 -33.03 24.29
N ALA A 187 19.47 -33.14 23.03
CA ALA A 187 19.85 -34.25 22.14
C ALA A 187 21.37 -34.33 21.94
N ALA A 188 22.05 -33.19 21.80
CA ALA A 188 23.51 -33.13 21.65
C ALA A 188 24.26 -33.77 22.84
N PHE A 189 23.77 -33.60 24.07
CA PHE A 189 24.42 -34.12 25.29
C PHE A 189 23.92 -35.52 25.71
N THR A 190 22.71 -35.91 25.31
CA THR A 190 22.13 -37.23 25.63
C THR A 190 22.48 -38.31 24.61
N ALA A 191 22.63 -37.96 23.32
CA ALA A 191 23.04 -38.89 22.27
C ALA A 191 24.35 -39.67 22.57
N PRO A 192 25.41 -39.07 23.17
CA PRO A 192 26.61 -39.83 23.51
C PRO A 192 26.50 -40.73 24.76
N GLN A 193 25.40 -40.70 25.52
CA GLN A 193 25.38 -41.24 26.90
C GLN A 193 24.32 -42.30 27.22
N MET A 194 23.34 -42.59 26.35
CA MET A 194 22.16 -43.37 26.77
C MET A 194 22.39 -44.87 27.04
N THR A 195 23.52 -45.45 26.66
CA THR A 195 23.93 -46.81 27.08
C THR A 195 25.44 -46.87 27.07
N GLY A 196 26.09 -47.47 28.07
CA GLY A 196 27.55 -47.53 28.26
C GLY A 196 28.38 -48.22 27.14
N ILE A 197 27.84 -48.33 25.94
CA ILE A 197 28.52 -48.62 24.68
C ILE A 197 28.01 -47.55 23.70
N PRO A 198 28.88 -46.74 23.07
CA PRO A 198 28.42 -45.77 22.08
C PRO A 198 27.69 -46.52 20.98
N ILE A 199 26.38 -46.28 20.81
CA ILE A 199 25.59 -46.86 19.72
C ILE A 199 26.03 -46.16 18.43
N PHE A 200 27.19 -46.57 17.91
CA PHE A 200 27.86 -46.01 16.75
C PHE A 200 28.12 -47.14 15.75
N HIS A 201 27.09 -47.54 15.02
CA HIS A 201 27.29 -48.50 13.93
C HIS A 201 27.78 -47.84 12.62
N SER A 202 27.87 -46.50 12.52
CA SER A 202 28.62 -45.83 11.43
C SER A 202 29.11 -44.42 11.80
N GLU A 203 30.39 -44.13 11.53
CA GLU A 203 30.97 -42.78 11.71
C GLU A 203 30.24 -41.71 10.88
N ALA A 204 29.67 -42.10 9.74
CA ALA A 204 28.99 -41.20 8.82
C ALA A 204 27.69 -40.65 9.44
N ASN A 205 26.86 -41.49 10.07
CA ASN A 205 25.58 -41.06 10.63
C ASN A 205 25.77 -40.09 11.81
N PHE A 206 26.82 -40.27 12.60
CA PHE A 206 27.15 -39.35 13.69
C PHE A 206 27.62 -37.99 13.20
N LYS A 207 28.51 -37.95 12.19
CA LYS A 207 28.96 -36.67 11.60
C LYS A 207 27.77 -35.89 11.02
N VAL A 208 26.84 -36.57 10.35
CA VAL A 208 25.60 -35.95 9.84
C VAL A 208 24.71 -35.45 10.98
N PHE A 209 24.55 -36.22 12.05
CA PHE A 209 23.79 -35.81 13.24
C PHE A 209 24.35 -34.54 13.87
N VAL A 210 25.66 -34.50 14.16
CA VAL A 210 26.31 -33.33 14.78
C VAL A 210 26.21 -32.09 13.90
N VAL A 211 26.37 -32.24 12.58
CA VAL A 211 26.23 -31.11 11.64
C VAL A 211 24.77 -30.62 11.60
N ALA A 212 23.79 -31.52 11.57
CA ALA A 212 22.37 -31.15 11.57
C ALA A 212 21.95 -30.47 12.89
N ASP A 213 22.44 -30.96 14.02
CA ASP A 213 22.20 -30.40 15.35
C ASP A 213 22.75 -28.95 15.44
N ALA A 214 23.98 -28.73 14.97
CA ALA A 214 24.58 -27.41 14.92
C ALA A 214 23.83 -26.44 13.98
N ILE A 215 23.40 -26.90 12.81
CA ILE A 215 22.57 -26.11 11.89
C ILE A 215 21.23 -25.74 12.54
N SER A 216 20.59 -26.70 13.22
CA SER A 216 19.30 -26.47 13.89
C SER A 216 19.42 -25.47 15.05
N LEU A 217 20.48 -25.58 15.88
CA LEU A 217 20.76 -24.63 16.96
C LEU A 217 21.05 -23.22 16.43
N SER A 218 21.90 -23.11 15.40
CA SER A 218 22.23 -21.81 14.80
C SER A 218 21.02 -21.16 14.15
N ALA A 219 20.19 -21.93 13.43
CA ALA A 219 18.95 -21.44 12.84
C ALA A 219 17.93 -21.00 13.90
N SER A 220 17.78 -21.76 14.99
CA SER A 220 16.89 -21.39 16.10
C SER A 220 17.36 -20.11 16.81
N ALA A 221 18.65 -20.01 17.12
CA ALA A 221 19.25 -18.81 17.72
C ALA A 221 19.06 -17.58 16.82
N ALA A 222 19.30 -17.71 15.50
CA ALA A 222 19.08 -16.64 14.54
C ALA A 222 17.60 -16.22 14.48
N SER A 223 16.67 -17.17 14.51
CA SER A 223 15.23 -16.90 14.55
C SER A 223 14.82 -16.13 15.81
N ILE A 224 15.32 -16.54 16.98
CA ILE A 224 15.06 -15.83 18.25
C ILE A 224 15.59 -14.39 18.18
N LEU A 225 16.81 -14.19 17.67
CA LEU A 225 17.39 -12.86 17.53
C LEU A 225 16.57 -11.97 16.59
N MET A 226 16.15 -12.49 15.42
CA MET A 226 15.29 -11.72 14.50
C MET A 226 13.97 -11.31 15.16
N PHE A 227 13.30 -12.23 15.84
CA PHE A 227 12.06 -11.95 16.56
C PHE A 227 12.27 -10.96 17.71
N LEU A 228 13.39 -11.05 18.42
CA LEU A 228 13.77 -10.11 19.46
C LEU A 228 14.02 -8.70 18.89
N SER A 229 14.67 -8.61 17.72
CA SER A 229 14.87 -7.34 17.01
C SER A 229 13.54 -6.70 16.60
N ILE A 230 12.58 -7.50 16.11
CA ILE A 230 11.23 -7.01 15.76
C ILE A 230 10.51 -6.44 16.99
N LEU A 231 10.59 -7.13 18.14
CA LEU A 231 9.99 -6.65 19.38
C LEU A 231 10.67 -5.38 19.89
N THR A 232 11.99 -5.36 19.98
CA THR A 232 12.77 -4.24 20.55
C THR A 232 12.74 -2.99 19.68
N SER A 233 12.80 -3.11 18.36
CA SER A 233 12.69 -1.97 17.42
C SER A 233 11.41 -1.16 17.63
N ARG A 234 10.29 -1.83 17.92
CA ARG A 234 8.99 -1.16 18.14
C ARG A 234 8.87 -0.49 19.51
N TYR A 235 9.56 -1.01 20.53
CA TYR A 235 9.65 -0.30 21.82
C TYR A 235 10.39 1.03 21.64
N ALA A 236 11.51 1.02 20.93
CA ALA A 236 12.27 2.24 20.65
C ALA A 236 11.43 3.28 19.87
N GLU A 237 10.68 2.87 18.84
CA GLU A 237 9.82 3.79 18.07
C GLU A 237 8.70 4.43 18.92
N ARG A 238 8.07 3.67 19.83
CA ARG A 238 7.04 4.22 20.73
C ARG A 238 7.63 5.18 21.76
N ASP A 239 8.77 4.84 22.33
CA ASP A 239 9.46 5.68 23.32
C ASP A 239 9.94 6.99 22.66
N PHE A 240 10.43 6.90 21.42
CA PHE A 240 10.73 8.08 20.61
C PHE A 240 9.49 8.94 20.35
N LEU A 241 8.37 8.36 19.89
CA LEU A 241 7.13 9.11 19.62
C LEU A 241 6.49 9.72 20.89
N GLN A 242 6.65 9.09 22.06
CA GLN A 242 6.23 9.68 23.34
C GLN A 242 7.14 10.82 23.80
N SER A 243 8.45 10.74 23.54
CA SER A 243 9.42 11.76 23.94
C SER A 243 9.25 13.11 23.23
N PHE A 244 8.68 13.12 22.02
CA PHE A 244 8.40 14.34 21.24
C PHE A 244 7.04 15.00 21.54
N ARG A 245 6.30 14.51 22.55
CA ARG A 245 4.99 15.08 22.93
C ARG A 245 5.04 16.06 24.10
N PHE A 246 6.16 16.76 24.28
CA PHE A 246 6.34 17.85 25.26
C PHE A 246 6.65 19.17 24.57
#